data_AF-A0A938RLA2-F1
#
_entry.id   AF-A0A938RLA2-F1
#
_cell.length_a   1.000
_cell.length_b   1.000
_cell.length_c   1.000
_cell.angle_alpha   90.00
_cell.angle_beta   90.00
_cell.angle_gamma   90.00
#
_symmetry.space_group_name_H-M   'P 1'
#
loop_
_entity.id
_entity.type
_entity.pdbx_description
1 polymer ?
#
loop_
_entity_poly.entity_id
_entity_poly.type
_entity_poly.pdbx_seq_one_letter_code
_entity_poly.pdbx_strand_id
1 'polypeptide(L)'
;MDYELSEGHRRLREEMGNFCREEIAPDAALFDEAPREEASARMRTHLKTLAGKGFMNLLLGGDLLGTCIAGEELARVCPSTYLAAVSSAIAFG
;
A
#
# COMPACT_ATOMS: atom_id res chain seq x y z
N MET A 1 16.98 20.15 14.81
CA MET A 1 15.80 19.45 14.27
C MET A 1 16.34 18.27 13.50
N ASP A 2 15.91 17.06 13.83
CA ASP A 2 16.40 15.82 13.22
C ASP A 2 15.34 15.28 12.26
N TYR A 3 15.77 14.93 11.06
CA TYR A 3 14.94 14.45 9.96
C TYR A 3 15.39 13.08 9.45
N GLU A 4 16.36 12.45 10.10
CA GLU A 4 16.81 11.13 9.73
C GLU A 4 15.77 10.08 10.13
N LEU A 5 15.51 9.14 9.21
CA LEU A 5 14.68 7.99 9.53
C LEU A 5 15.41 7.08 10.53
N SER A 6 14.67 6.60 11.52
CA SER A 6 15.11 5.51 12.38
C SER A 6 15.46 4.26 11.55
N GLU A 7 16.27 3.36 12.11
CA GLU A 7 16.57 2.08 11.44
C GLU A 7 15.30 1.27 11.15
N GLY A 8 14.32 1.29 12.07
CA GLY A 8 13.03 0.63 11.86
C GLY A 8 12.25 1.20 10.67
N HIS A 9 12.23 2.53 10.54
CA HIS A 9 11.57 3.21 9.42
C HIS A 9 12.29 3.02 8.08
N ARG A 10 13.63 2.97 8.08
CA ARG A 10 14.42 2.61 6.89
C ARG A 10 14.10 1.19 6.43
N ARG A 11 14.10 0.24 7.35
CA ARG A 11 13.78 -1.16 7.06
C ARG A 11 12.36 -1.31 6.53
N LEU A 12 11.38 -0.63 7.14
CA LEU A 12 10.00 -0.61 6.66
C LEU A 12 9.92 -0.10 5.22
N ARG A 13 10.63 0.98 4.89
CA ARG A 13 10.67 1.53 3.53
C ARG A 13 11.21 0.52 2.53
N GLU A 14 12.31 -0.15 2.86
CA GLU A 14 12.91 -1.17 1.99
C GLU A 14 11.99 -2.37 1.79
N GLU A 15 11.43 -2.90 2.88
CA GLU A 15 10.52 -4.06 2.85
C GLU A 15 9.25 -3.75 2.06
N MET A 16 8.67 -2.56 2.25
CA MET A 16 7.48 -2.14 1.50
C MET A 16 7.82 -1.89 0.03
N GLY A 17 8.95 -1.24 -0.26
CA GLY A 17 9.39 -1.00 -1.63
C GLY A 17 9.63 -2.29 -2.42
N ASN A 18 10.26 -3.30 -1.79
CA ASN A 18 10.42 -4.63 -2.41
C ASN A 18 9.06 -5.28 -2.67
N PHE A 19 8.20 -5.32 -1.65
CA PHE A 19 6.87 -5.91 -1.78
C PHE A 19 6.02 -5.23 -2.85
N CYS A 20 6.01 -3.89 -2.93
CA CYS A 20 5.29 -3.17 -3.97
C CYS A 20 5.82 -3.51 -5.36
N ARG A 21 7.15 -3.65 -5.53
CA ARG A 21 7.75 -4.01 -6.83
C ARG A 21 7.43 -5.44 -7.26
N GLU A 22 7.40 -6.37 -6.31
CA GLU A 22 7.23 -7.80 -6.61
C GLU A 22 5.75 -8.18 -6.76
N GLU A 23 4.89 -7.67 -5.88
CA GLU A 23 3.51 -8.16 -5.74
C GLU A 23 2.45 -7.21 -6.30
N ILE A 24 2.73 -5.91 -6.37
CA ILE A 24 1.75 -4.90 -6.79
C ILE A 24 2.05 -4.36 -8.20
N ALA A 25 3.31 -3.99 -8.48
CA ALA A 25 3.71 -3.38 -9.75
C ALA A 25 3.37 -4.23 -11.00
N PRO A 26 3.53 -5.57 -10.99
CA PRO A 26 3.24 -6.37 -12.18
C PRO A 26 1.76 -6.33 -12.59
N ASP A 27 0.85 -6.20 -11.62
CA ASP A 27 -0.59 -6.20 -11.88
C ASP A 27 -1.19 -4.78 -11.87
N ALA A 28 -0.44 -3.77 -11.42
CA ALA A 28 -0.87 -2.36 -11.46
C ALA A 28 -1.18 -1.86 -12.88
N ALA A 29 -0.33 -2.18 -13.86
CA ALA A 29 -0.58 -1.82 -15.26
C ALA A 29 -1.81 -2.57 -15.82
N LEU A 30 -1.97 -3.85 -15.45
CA LEU A 30 -3.12 -4.66 -15.85
C LEU A 30 -4.43 -4.15 -15.22
N PHE A 31 -4.35 -3.58 -14.02
CA PHE A 31 -5.47 -2.94 -13.35
C PHE A 31 -5.94 -1.69 -14.08
N ASP A 32 -5.01 -0.80 -14.46
CA ASP A 32 -5.34 0.47 -15.13
C ASP A 32 -5.94 0.26 -16.52
N GLU A 33 -5.56 -0.82 -17.21
CA GLU A 33 -6.10 -1.18 -18.52
C GLU A 33 -7.32 -2.11 -18.46
N ALA A 34 -7.68 -2.61 -17.28
CA ALA A 34 -8.77 -3.58 -17.13
C ALA A 34 -10.15 -2.97 -17.45
N PRO A 35 -11.06 -3.75 -18.07
CA PRO A 35 -12.46 -3.38 -18.14
C PRO A 35 -13.03 -3.12 -16.75
N ARG A 36 -13.98 -2.18 -16.65
CA ARG A 36 -14.59 -1.77 -15.37
C ARG A 36 -15.15 -2.95 -14.56
N GLU A 37 -15.65 -3.96 -15.24
CA GLU A 37 -16.22 -5.18 -14.64
C GLU A 37 -15.15 -6.01 -13.91
N GLU A 38 -13.94 -6.08 -14.46
CA GLU A 38 -12.80 -6.82 -13.90
C GLU A 38 -12.01 -6.02 -12.86
N ALA A 39 -12.02 -4.68 -12.97
CA ALA A 39 -11.33 -3.78 -12.05
C ALA A 39 -11.72 -4.05 -10.59
N SER A 40 -13.01 -4.27 -10.31
CA SER A 40 -13.47 -4.56 -8.94
C SER A 40 -12.86 -5.84 -8.35
N ALA A 41 -12.73 -6.90 -9.16
CA ALA A 41 -12.15 -8.17 -8.75
C ALA A 41 -10.64 -8.04 -8.52
N ARG A 42 -9.93 -7.33 -9.39
CA ARG A 42 -8.49 -7.07 -9.27
C ARG A 42 -8.17 -6.21 -8.05
N MET A 43 -8.92 -5.13 -7.81
CA MET A 43 -8.78 -4.30 -6.60
C MET A 43 -8.94 -5.15 -5.34
N ARG A 44 -9.94 -6.02 -5.30
CA ARG A 44 -10.14 -6.92 -4.16
C ARG A 44 -8.95 -7.85 -3.93
N THR A 45 -8.32 -8.35 -4.99
CA THR A 45 -7.10 -9.15 -4.90
C THR A 45 -5.95 -8.32 -4.31
N HIS A 46 -5.70 -7.12 -4.81
CA HIS A 46 -4.70 -6.23 -4.24
C HIS A 46 -4.91 -5.94 -2.75
N LEU A 47 -6.14 -5.59 -2.36
CA LEU A 47 -6.47 -5.32 -0.95
C LEU A 47 -6.23 -6.54 -0.06
N LYS A 48 -6.49 -7.76 -0.54
CA LYS A 48 -6.16 -8.99 0.18
C LYS A 48 -4.65 -9.20 0.32
N THR A 49 -3.90 -8.97 -0.75
CA THR A 49 -2.42 -9.06 -0.73
C THR A 49 -1.82 -8.04 0.26
N LEU A 50 -2.32 -6.81 0.26
CA LEU A 50 -1.96 -5.78 1.25
C LEU A 50 -2.30 -6.17 2.68
N ALA A 51 -3.51 -6.72 2.90
CA ALA A 51 -3.93 -7.20 4.21
C ALA A 51 -3.04 -8.34 4.71
N GLY A 52 -2.68 -9.30 3.84
CA GLY A 52 -1.76 -10.39 4.17
C GLY A 52 -0.35 -9.92 4.56
N LYS A 53 0.12 -8.81 3.98
CA LYS A 53 1.40 -8.16 4.36
C LYS A 53 1.30 -7.34 5.66
N GLY A 54 0.10 -7.13 6.20
CA GLY A 54 -0.14 -6.34 7.40
C GLY A 54 -0.26 -4.83 7.16
N PHE A 55 -0.40 -4.38 5.91
CA PHE A 55 -0.52 -2.96 5.56
C PHE A 55 -1.70 -2.29 6.28
N MET A 56 -2.83 -3.00 6.40
CA MET A 56 -4.03 -2.47 7.08
C MET A 56 -3.79 -2.24 8.57
N ASN A 57 -3.02 -3.12 9.22
CA ASN A 57 -2.65 -2.94 10.64
C ASN A 57 -1.77 -1.71 10.83
N LEU A 58 -0.95 -1.39 9.83
CA LEU A 58 -0.08 -0.22 9.83
C LEU A 58 -0.86 1.07 9.55
N LEU A 59 -1.95 1.03 8.77
CA LEU A 59 -2.86 2.17 8.60
C LEU A 59 -3.68 2.47 9.87
N LEU A 60 -4.13 1.43 10.57
CA LEU A 60 -4.92 1.55 11.81
C LEU A 60 -4.04 1.71 13.07
N GLY A 61 -2.73 1.63 12.91
CA GLY A 61 -1.76 1.80 13.98
C GLY A 61 -1.59 3.26 14.41
N GLY A 62 -0.77 3.48 15.44
CA GLY A 62 -0.41 4.82 15.92
C GLY A 62 0.88 5.39 15.31
N ASP A 63 1.62 4.62 14.51
CA ASP A 63 2.88 5.06 13.87
C ASP A 63 2.60 5.82 12.57
N LEU A 64 2.23 7.09 12.69
CA LEU A 64 1.93 7.97 11.56
C LEU A 64 3.08 8.06 10.55
N LEU A 65 4.34 8.03 11.01
CA LEU A 65 5.49 8.11 10.11
C LEU A 65 5.63 6.82 9.32
N GLY A 66 5.48 5.67 9.98
CA GLY A 66 5.43 4.37 9.30
C GLY A 66 4.31 4.30 8.26
N THR A 67 3.12 4.80 8.61
CA THR A 67 1.98 4.93 7.69
C THR A 67 2.32 5.76 6.45
N CYS A 68 2.96 6.92 6.62
CA CYS A 68 3.39 7.76 5.50
C CYS A 68 4.42 7.05 4.62
N ILE A 69 5.42 6.41 5.21
CA ILE A 69 6.48 5.71 4.47
C ILE A 69 5.90 4.57 3.63
N ALA A 70 5.10 3.70 4.24
CA ALA A 70 4.52 2.56 3.53
C ALA A 70 3.49 3.03 2.48
N GLY A 71 2.71 4.07 2.80
CA GLY A 71 1.77 4.69 1.88
C GLY A 71 2.44 5.28 0.66
N GLU A 72 3.58 5.97 0.82
CA GLU A 72 4.35 6.53 -0.30
C GLU A 72 4.85 5.44 -1.25
N GLU A 73 5.41 4.35 -0.72
CA GLU A 73 5.93 3.26 -1.56
C GLU A 73 4.79 2.53 -2.30
N LEU A 74 3.60 2.40 -1.72
CA LEU A 74 2.43 1.85 -2.42
C LEU A 74 1.88 2.82 -3.46
N ALA A 75 1.69 4.08 -3.10
CA ALA A 75 1.14 5.11 -3.98
C ALA A 75 2.04 5.36 -5.21
N ARG A 76 3.36 5.21 -5.06
CA ARG A 76 4.31 5.32 -6.18
C ARG A 76 4.08 4.27 -7.26
N VAL A 77 3.60 3.08 -6.88
CA VAL A 77 3.39 1.95 -7.80
C VAL A 77 1.94 1.89 -8.29
N CYS A 78 0.97 2.00 -7.38
CA CYS A 78 -0.45 1.92 -7.71
C CYS A 78 -1.27 2.90 -6.84
N PRO A 79 -1.46 4.15 -7.30
CA PRO A 79 -2.21 5.17 -6.55
C PRO A 79 -3.66 4.78 -6.26
N SER A 80 -4.32 4.10 -7.19
CA SER A 80 -5.71 3.66 -7.08
C SER A 80 -5.89 2.65 -5.95
N THR A 81 -4.98 1.68 -5.83
CA THR A 81 -4.97 0.70 -4.75
C THR A 81 -4.68 1.35 -3.40
N TYR A 82 -3.72 2.28 -3.34
CA TYR A 82 -3.47 3.05 -2.12
C TYR A 82 -4.73 3.79 -1.65
N LEU A 83 -5.37 4.54 -2.56
CA LEU A 83 -6.56 5.31 -2.22
C LEU A 83 -7.70 4.40 -1.75
N ALA A 84 -7.90 3.26 -2.41
CA ALA A 84 -8.89 2.28 -2.01
C ALA A 84 -8.59 1.70 -0.61
N ALA A 85 -7.35 1.31 -0.34
CA ALA A 85 -6.93 0.74 0.94
C ALA A 85 -7.12 1.75 2.09
N VAL A 86 -6.66 2.98 1.91
CA VAL A 86 -6.79 4.05 2.91
C VAL A 86 -8.26 4.41 3.14
N SER A 87 -9.05 4.53 2.08
CA SER A 87 -10.48 4.82 2.20
C SER A 87 -11.21 3.69 2.94
N SER A 88 -10.87 2.43 2.66
CA SER A 88 -11.45 1.27 3.35
C SER A 88 -11.04 1.21 4.82
N ALA A 89 -9.77 1.46 5.15
CA ALA A 89 -9.28 1.37 6.52
C ALA A 89 -9.69 2.57 7.38
N ILE A 90 -9.58 3.79 6.87
CA ILE A 90 -9.81 5.02 7.67
C ILE A 90 -11.29 5.40 7.71
N ALA A 91 -12.04 5.19 6.62
CA ALA A 91 -13.45 5.62 6.60
C ALA A 91 -14.39 4.61 7.28
N PHE A 92 -14.00 3.34 7.41
CA PHE A 92 -14.87 2.28 7.92
C PHE A 92 -14.24 1.36 8.97
N GLY A 93 -12.95 1.54 9.29
CA GLY A 93 -12.19 0.73 10.25
C GLY A 93 -12.01 1.38 11.62
#